data_AF-A0A960GD44-F1
#
_entry.id   AF-A0A960GD44-F1
#
_cell.length_a   1.000
_cell.length_b   1.000
_cell.length_c   1.000
_cell.angle_alpha   90.00
_cell.angle_beta   90.00
_cell.angle_gamma   90.00
#
_symmetry.space_group_name_H-M   'P 1'
#
loop_
_entity.id
_entity.type
_entity.pdbx_description
1 polymer ?
#
loop_
_entity_poly.entity_id
_entity_poly.type
_entity_poly.pdbx_seq_one_letter_code
_entity_poly.pdbx_strand_id
1 'polypeptide(L)'
;MGLFSGRRAVDDTPQRSMTLPFDWSVLNPGATITDYSSVDANGENALRSIAVGASIDLICSLASELPVDVFRGEGSQRQKLTLPGNLQDPGDTGQGLEDWLYTLLQSWLYRGNAYGQVTEMTTNGIPRRVSWFHPDDVYATMTDGRITWYVRGQRWDQPSMFVHRRVNPVAGRLLGTSVIERHAMQVGTSLAA
;
A
#
# COMPACT_ATOMS: atom_id res chain seq x y z
N MET A 1 35.24 -65.97 0.36
CA MET A 1 34.80 -64.98 -0.65
C MET A 1 33.98 -63.92 0.07
N GLY A 2 34.56 -62.75 0.33
CA GLY A 2 33.85 -61.63 0.93
C GLY A 2 33.13 -60.80 -0.13
N LEU A 3 31.87 -60.45 0.11
CA LEU A 3 31.08 -59.54 -0.71
C LEU A 3 30.91 -58.24 0.09
N PHE A 4 31.72 -57.24 -0.25
CA PHE A 4 31.59 -55.87 0.22
C PHE A 4 30.54 -55.12 -0.60
N SER A 5 29.65 -54.44 0.13
CA SER A 5 29.18 -53.06 -0.04
C SER A 5 28.88 -52.48 -1.43
N GLY A 6 27.68 -51.92 -1.56
CA GLY A 6 27.37 -50.89 -2.55
C GLY A 6 25.95 -50.37 -2.38
N ARG A 7 25.69 -49.53 -1.36
CA ARG A 7 24.47 -48.69 -1.36
C ARG A 7 24.56 -47.78 -2.58
N ARG A 8 23.59 -47.91 -3.48
CA ARG A 8 23.41 -47.04 -4.65
C ARG A 8 23.23 -45.61 -4.13
N ALA A 9 24.16 -44.72 -4.43
CA ALA A 9 24.00 -43.30 -4.19
C ALA A 9 22.76 -42.83 -4.96
N VAL A 10 21.88 -42.11 -4.27
CA VAL A 10 20.77 -41.38 -4.89
C VAL A 10 21.40 -40.36 -5.83
N ASP A 11 21.04 -40.39 -7.10
CA ASP A 11 21.49 -39.41 -8.09
C ASP A 11 21.19 -38.00 -7.57
N ASP A 12 22.25 -37.19 -7.39
CA ASP A 12 22.14 -35.76 -7.14
C ASP A 12 21.31 -35.18 -8.28
N THR A 13 20.09 -34.73 -7.95
CA THR A 13 19.26 -34.05 -8.93
C THR A 13 19.97 -32.75 -9.25
N PRO A 14 20.42 -32.49 -10.50
CA PRO A 14 21.10 -31.24 -10.80
C PRO A 14 20.10 -30.11 -10.58
N GLN A 15 20.25 -29.39 -9.48
CA GLN A 15 19.50 -28.18 -9.18
C GLN A 15 19.90 -27.16 -10.25
N ARG A 16 19.08 -27.06 -11.29
CA ARG A 16 19.23 -26.07 -12.36
C ARG A 16 18.88 -24.71 -11.77
N SER A 17 19.84 -24.05 -11.13
CA SER A 17 19.73 -22.64 -10.82
C SER A 17 19.92 -21.86 -12.13
N MET A 18 18.86 -21.16 -12.53
CA MET A 18 18.88 -20.28 -13.68
C MET A 18 19.23 -18.87 -13.17
N THR A 19 20.50 -18.48 -13.29
CA THR A 19 20.92 -17.11 -13.03
C THR A 19 20.51 -16.27 -14.23
N LEU A 20 19.40 -15.53 -14.10
CA LEU A 20 18.99 -14.57 -15.12
C LEU A 20 19.99 -13.42 -15.19
N PRO A 21 20.40 -12.98 -16.40
CA PRO A 21 21.18 -11.78 -16.55
C PRO A 21 20.40 -10.56 -16.04
N PHE A 22 21.15 -9.68 -15.40
CA PHE A 22 20.81 -8.58 -14.50
C PHE A 22 19.78 -7.52 -14.98
N ASP A 23 19.14 -7.67 -16.15
CA ASP A 23 18.33 -6.61 -16.77
C ASP A 23 16.81 -6.81 -16.66
N TRP A 24 16.34 -7.97 -16.21
CA TRP A 24 14.89 -8.28 -16.13
C TRP A 24 14.33 -8.23 -14.71
N SER A 25 15.17 -7.98 -13.70
CA SER A 25 14.78 -7.84 -12.28
C SER A 25 14.23 -6.45 -11.92
N VAL A 26 14.32 -5.47 -12.83
CA VAL A 26 13.93 -4.08 -12.56
C VAL A 26 12.42 -3.86 -12.69
N LEU A 27 11.71 -4.75 -13.40
CA LEU A 27 10.25 -4.68 -13.59
C LEU A 27 9.44 -5.33 -12.46
N ASN A 28 10.07 -6.02 -11.52
CA ASN A 28 9.39 -6.65 -10.40
C ASN A 28 10.28 -6.64 -9.14
N PRO A 29 10.22 -5.59 -8.29
CA PRO A 29 11.08 -5.46 -7.11
C PRO A 29 10.66 -6.38 -5.95
N GLY A 30 10.34 -7.64 -6.24
CA GLY A 30 9.89 -8.65 -5.27
C GLY A 30 10.31 -10.10 -5.55
N ALA A 31 11.06 -10.39 -6.61
CA ALA A 31 11.35 -11.79 -6.99
C ALA A 31 12.84 -12.13 -7.02
N THR A 32 13.43 -12.40 -5.85
CA THR A 32 14.47 -13.42 -5.73
C THR A 32 14.40 -14.05 -4.34
N ILE A 33 13.77 -15.23 -4.24
CA ILE A 33 13.79 -16.08 -3.05
C ILE A 33 14.31 -17.45 -3.50
N THR A 34 15.42 -17.89 -2.90
CA THR A 34 16.16 -19.11 -3.27
C THR A 34 15.89 -20.26 -2.28
N ASP A 35 14.66 -20.34 -1.73
CA ASP A 35 14.16 -21.27 -0.67
C ASP A 35 14.48 -20.78 0.77
N TYR A 36 13.64 -20.86 1.82
CA TYR A 36 12.59 -21.80 2.25
C TYR A 36 11.19 -21.15 2.32
N SER A 37 10.20 -21.76 1.65
CA SER A 37 8.81 -21.28 1.47
C SER A 37 8.73 -19.80 1.07
N SER A 38 8.71 -19.54 -0.24
CA SER A 38 8.58 -18.18 -0.80
C SER A 38 7.21 -17.58 -0.47
N VAL A 39 7.02 -17.14 0.77
CA VAL A 39 5.88 -16.34 1.16
C VAL A 39 6.15 -14.95 0.61
N ASP A 40 5.58 -14.68 -0.56
CA ASP A 40 5.50 -13.34 -1.10
C ASP A 40 4.78 -12.47 -0.07
N ALA A 41 5.51 -11.64 0.68
CA ALA A 41 4.99 -10.75 1.71
C ALA A 41 4.27 -9.54 1.08
N ASN A 42 3.45 -9.79 0.07
CA ASN A 42 2.45 -8.86 -0.41
C ASN A 42 1.42 -8.60 0.72
N GLY A 43 0.70 -7.48 0.64
CA GLY A 43 -0.15 -7.07 1.76
C GLY A 43 -1.28 -8.07 2.09
N GLU A 44 -1.70 -8.93 1.15
CA GLU A 44 -2.70 -9.99 1.40
C GLU A 44 -2.10 -11.22 2.09
N ASN A 45 -0.89 -11.64 1.72
CA ASN A 45 -0.21 -12.74 2.40
C ASN A 45 0.24 -12.33 3.80
N ALA A 46 0.59 -11.06 3.99
CA ALA A 46 0.88 -10.50 5.30
C ALA A 46 -0.31 -10.58 6.26
N LEU A 47 -1.55 -10.47 5.76
CA LEU A 47 -2.78 -10.66 6.56
C LEU A 47 -2.92 -12.08 7.13
N ARG A 48 -2.24 -13.07 6.58
CA ARG A 48 -2.22 -14.42 7.17
C ARG A 48 -1.57 -14.43 8.55
N SER A 49 -0.72 -13.43 8.85
CA SER A 49 -0.23 -13.19 10.20
C SER A 49 -1.25 -12.38 10.98
N ILE A 50 -1.86 -13.02 11.98
CA ILE A 50 -2.83 -12.38 12.89
C ILE A 50 -2.20 -11.14 13.55
N ALA A 51 -0.90 -11.20 13.88
CA ALA A 51 -0.20 -10.08 14.48
C ALA A 51 -0.14 -8.84 13.57
N VAL A 52 0.09 -9.04 12.26
CA VAL A 52 0.12 -7.94 11.29
C VAL A 52 -1.28 -7.37 11.09
N GLY A 53 -2.28 -8.22 10.86
CA GLY A 53 -3.67 -7.80 10.69
C GLY A 53 -4.21 -7.03 11.89
N ALA A 54 -4.02 -7.56 13.10
CA ALA A 54 -4.47 -6.91 14.34
C ALA A 54 -3.74 -5.58 14.62
N SER A 55 -2.44 -5.49 14.29
CA SER A 55 -1.68 -4.24 14.48
C SER A 55 -2.17 -3.15 13.54
N ILE A 56 -2.42 -3.48 12.27
CA ILE A 56 -2.94 -2.53 11.29
C ILE A 56 -4.35 -2.09 11.67
N ASP A 57 -5.23 -3.03 12.02
CA ASP A 57 -6.59 -2.74 12.45
C ASP A 57 -6.63 -1.84 13.69
N LEU A 58 -5.77 -2.11 14.68
CA LEU A 58 -5.64 -1.28 15.87
C LEU A 58 -5.23 0.15 15.53
N ILE A 59 -4.22 0.32 14.66
CA ILE A 59 -3.76 1.66 14.25
C ILE A 59 -4.88 2.41 13.51
N CYS A 60 -5.54 1.74 12.57
CA CYS A 60 -6.62 2.35 11.81
C CYS A 60 -7.79 2.75 12.72
N SER A 61 -8.23 1.86 13.61
CA SER A 61 -9.33 2.11 14.56
C SER A 61 -9.02 3.27 15.50
N LEU A 62 -7.85 3.25 16.13
CA LEU A 62 -7.44 4.32 17.05
C LEU A 62 -7.40 5.68 16.36
N ALA A 63 -6.87 5.73 15.14
CA ALA A 63 -6.76 6.98 14.41
C ALA A 63 -8.13 7.47 13.91
N SER A 64 -9.02 6.58 13.47
CA SER A 64 -10.37 6.93 13.01
C SER A 64 -11.26 7.45 14.14
N GLU A 65 -11.00 7.04 15.39
CA GLU A 65 -11.75 7.51 16.56
C GLU A 65 -11.29 8.89 17.08
N LEU A 66 -10.20 9.45 16.55
CA LEU A 66 -9.70 10.75 17.02
C LEU A 66 -10.62 11.89 16.56
N PRO A 67 -11.19 12.69 17.49
CA PRO A 67 -12.09 13.77 17.13
C PRO A 67 -11.32 14.89 16.40
N VAL A 68 -11.89 15.36 15.29
CA VAL A 68 -11.38 16.51 14.53
C VAL A 68 -12.21 17.75 14.86
N ASP A 69 -11.58 18.70 15.54
CA ASP A 69 -12.17 20.00 15.86
C ASP A 69 -11.62 21.10 14.95
N VAL A 70 -12.50 22.01 14.51
CA VAL A 70 -12.13 23.16 13.68
C VAL A 70 -12.17 24.43 14.51
N PHE A 71 -11.11 25.21 14.45
CA PHE A 71 -11.01 26.51 15.13
C PHE A 71 -10.70 27.60 14.11
N ARG A 72 -11.21 28.81 14.37
CA ARG A 72 -10.86 30.04 13.63
C ARG A 72 -10.22 31.04 14.57
N GLY A 73 -9.23 31.77 14.07
CA GLY A 73 -8.49 32.79 14.82
C GLY A 73 -7.25 32.21 15.53
N GLU A 74 -6.54 33.07 16.25
CA GLU A 74 -5.26 32.77 16.88
C GLU A 74 -5.27 33.14 18.37
N GLY A 75 -4.45 32.45 19.16
CA GLY A 75 -4.28 32.73 20.59
C GLY A 75 -5.59 32.73 21.39
N SER A 76 -5.82 33.80 22.14
CA SER A 76 -7.00 34.00 22.98
C SER A 76 -8.29 34.30 22.21
N GLN A 77 -8.22 34.56 20.90
CA GLN A 77 -9.39 34.81 20.05
C GLN A 77 -9.86 33.56 19.29
N ARG A 78 -9.39 32.35 19.68
CA ARG A 78 -9.81 31.10 19.05
C ARG A 78 -11.29 30.83 19.31
N GLN A 79 -12.05 30.75 18.22
CA GLN A 79 -13.45 30.35 18.23
C GLN A 79 -13.57 28.93 17.68
N LYS A 80 -14.20 28.02 18.45
CA LYS A 80 -14.57 26.69 17.95
C LYS A 80 -15.67 26.85 16.91
N LEU A 81 -15.46 26.28 15.74
CA LEU A 81 -16.43 26.23 14.66
C LEU A 81 -17.10 24.86 14.61
N THR A 82 -18.31 24.82 14.07
CA THR A 82 -18.95 23.57 13.69
C THR A 82 -18.13 22.90 12.59
N LEU A 83 -17.95 21.58 12.70
CA LEU A 83 -17.24 20.79 11.69
C LEU A 83 -17.93 20.98 10.32
N PRO A 84 -17.22 21.49 9.29
CA PRO A 84 -17.79 21.64 7.96
C PRO A 84 -18.24 20.31 7.36
N GLY A 85 -19.32 20.31 6.57
CA GLY A 85 -19.88 19.07 5.99
C GLY A 85 -18.88 18.28 5.13
N ASN A 86 -17.94 18.95 4.47
CA ASN A 86 -16.88 18.29 3.70
C ASN A 86 -15.81 17.59 4.56
N LEU A 87 -15.75 17.90 5.85
CA LEU A 87 -14.93 17.16 6.81
C LEU A 87 -15.76 16.12 7.56
N GLN A 88 -17.08 16.29 7.68
CA GLN A 88 -17.96 15.27 8.28
C GLN A 88 -18.02 14.01 7.42
N ASP A 89 -18.07 14.16 6.09
CA ASP A 89 -18.00 13.05 5.14
C ASP A 89 -17.18 13.47 3.91
N PRO A 90 -15.84 13.28 3.95
CA PRO A 90 -14.97 13.64 2.84
C PRO A 90 -15.16 12.75 1.60
N GLY A 91 -15.67 11.52 1.79
CA GLY A 91 -15.85 10.53 0.73
C GLY A 91 -17.17 10.64 -0.01
N ASP A 92 -18.16 11.32 0.58
CA ASP A 92 -19.56 11.37 0.14
C ASP A 92 -20.21 9.98 0.06
N THR A 93 -19.79 9.07 0.94
CA THR A 93 -20.27 7.68 1.00
C THR A 93 -21.38 7.49 2.04
N GLY A 94 -21.64 8.50 2.87
CA GLY A 94 -22.54 8.43 4.01
C GLY A 94 -21.98 7.69 5.22
N GLN A 95 -20.73 7.20 5.15
CA GLN A 95 -20.06 6.49 6.26
C GLN A 95 -19.29 7.42 7.21
N GLY A 96 -19.09 8.68 6.81
CA GLY A 96 -18.48 9.70 7.65
C GLY A 96 -16.95 9.74 7.60
N LEU A 97 -16.39 10.59 8.45
CA LEU A 97 -14.96 10.86 8.52
C LEU A 97 -14.17 9.66 9.03
N GLU A 98 -14.72 8.91 9.99
CA GLU A 98 -14.03 7.80 10.64
C GLU A 98 -13.69 6.70 9.62
N ASP A 99 -14.67 6.29 8.82
CA ASP A 99 -14.50 5.28 7.75
C ASP A 99 -13.55 5.77 6.64
N TRP A 100 -13.68 7.04 6.26
CA TRP A 100 -12.80 7.64 5.25
C TRP A 100 -11.34 7.67 5.69
N LEU A 101 -11.08 7.96 6.97
CA LEU A 101 -9.74 7.96 7.54
C LEU A 101 -9.22 6.53 7.73
N TYR A 102 -10.07 5.61 8.19
CA TYR A 102 -9.73 4.20 8.34
C TYR A 102 -9.26 3.60 7.01
N THR A 103 -10.01 3.82 5.93
CA THR A 103 -9.69 3.32 4.59
C THR A 103 -8.41 3.96 4.01
N LEU A 104 -8.17 5.25 4.26
CA LEU A 104 -6.91 5.92 3.91
C LEU A 104 -5.71 5.25 4.59
N LEU A 105 -5.76 5.09 5.92
CA LEU A 105 -4.69 4.50 6.70
C LEU A 105 -4.45 3.05 6.33
N GLN A 106 -5.53 2.30 6.13
CA GLN A 106 -5.49 0.93 5.66
C GLN A 106 -4.70 0.83 4.36
N SER A 107 -5.00 1.69 3.38
CA SER A 107 -4.31 1.72 2.08
C SER A 107 -2.81 2.04 2.22
N TRP A 108 -2.46 3.00 3.07
CA TRP A 108 -1.06 3.30 3.39
C TRP A 108 -0.32 2.14 4.06
N LEU A 109 -0.92 1.50 5.05
CA LEU A 109 -0.27 0.43 5.81
C LEU A 109 -0.11 -0.85 4.98
N TYR A 110 -1.09 -1.19 4.14
CA TYR A 110 -1.00 -2.38 3.27
C TYR A 110 -0.18 -2.15 2.00
N ARG A 111 -0.42 -1.04 1.28
CA ARG A 111 0.09 -0.84 -0.09
C ARG A 111 0.99 0.40 -0.24
N GLY A 112 1.19 1.18 0.82
CA GLY A 112 2.11 2.31 0.83
C GLY A 112 1.57 3.55 0.12
N ASN A 113 0.38 3.47 -0.46
CA ASN A 113 -0.17 4.46 -1.37
C ASN A 113 -1.68 4.47 -1.25
N ALA A 114 -2.26 5.68 -1.18
CA ALA A 114 -3.67 5.90 -1.32
C ALA A 114 -3.95 6.67 -2.61
N TYR A 115 -4.93 6.20 -3.36
CA TYR A 115 -5.37 6.78 -4.62
C TYR A 115 -6.83 7.15 -4.51
N GLY A 116 -7.21 8.30 -5.05
CA GLY A 116 -8.60 8.74 -5.02
C GLY A 116 -8.97 9.64 -6.17
N GLN A 117 -10.27 9.80 -6.35
CA GLN A 117 -10.86 10.76 -7.25
C GLN A 117 -11.44 11.91 -6.46
N VAL A 118 -11.12 13.13 -6.87
CA VAL A 118 -11.83 14.32 -6.40
C VAL A 118 -13.22 14.31 -7.01
N THR A 119 -14.25 14.27 -6.17
CA THR A 119 -15.66 14.28 -6.61
C THR A 119 -16.25 15.68 -6.62
N GLU A 120 -15.75 16.56 -5.75
CA GLU A 120 -16.18 17.96 -5.69
C GLU A 120 -14.97 18.88 -5.49
N MET A 121 -14.95 20.00 -6.21
CA MET A 121 -13.98 21.09 -6.06
C MET A 121 -14.71 22.35 -5.58
N THR A 122 -14.04 23.14 -4.75
CA THR A 122 -14.48 24.50 -4.44
C THR A 122 -14.31 25.42 -5.65
N THR A 123 -14.96 26.58 -5.65
CA THR A 123 -14.81 27.62 -6.68
C THR A 123 -13.35 28.08 -6.86
N ASN A 124 -12.52 27.92 -5.83
CA ASN A 124 -11.10 28.25 -5.85
C ASN A 124 -10.20 27.08 -6.30
N GLY A 125 -10.78 25.98 -6.78
CA GLY A 125 -10.03 24.81 -7.26
C GLY A 125 -9.46 23.91 -6.17
N ILE A 126 -9.90 24.08 -4.90
CA ILE A 126 -9.49 23.22 -3.79
C ILE A 126 -10.39 21.99 -3.75
N PRO A 127 -9.84 20.76 -3.72
CA PRO A 127 -10.62 19.54 -3.53
C PRO A 127 -11.44 19.61 -2.25
N ARG A 128 -12.74 19.40 -2.36
CA ARG A 128 -13.67 19.40 -1.24
C ARG A 128 -14.02 17.99 -0.80
N ARG A 129 -14.13 17.06 -1.76
CA ARG A 129 -14.46 15.65 -1.51
C ARG A 129 -13.57 14.75 -2.33
N VAL A 130 -13.13 13.64 -1.73
CA VAL A 130 -12.23 12.67 -2.34
C VAL A 130 -12.73 11.27 -2.02
N SER A 131 -13.10 10.52 -3.05
CA SER A 131 -13.44 9.11 -2.93
C SER A 131 -12.21 8.26 -3.20
N TRP A 132 -11.94 7.27 -2.35
CA TRP A 132 -10.78 6.40 -2.50
C TRP A 132 -11.03 5.27 -3.51
N PHE A 133 -10.03 5.01 -4.33
CA PHE A 133 -9.96 3.80 -5.15
C PHE A 133 -9.33 2.66 -4.37
N HIS A 134 -9.67 1.43 -4.75
CA HIS A 134 -8.91 0.28 -4.29
C HIS A 134 -7.48 0.38 -4.83
N PRO A 135 -6.43 0.19 -4.01
CA PRO A 135 -5.05 0.40 -4.45
C PRO A 135 -4.61 -0.57 -5.56
N ASP A 136 -5.19 -1.77 -5.62
CA ASP A 136 -4.86 -2.74 -6.68
C ASP A 136 -5.58 -2.47 -8.00
N ASP A 137 -6.60 -1.60 -8.00
CA ASP A 137 -7.23 -1.12 -9.24
C ASP A 137 -6.37 -0.06 -9.94
N VAL A 138 -5.35 0.48 -9.27
CA VAL A 138 -4.59 1.65 -9.74
C VAL A 138 -3.13 1.30 -9.96
N TYR A 139 -2.62 1.65 -11.15
CA TYR A 139 -1.19 1.56 -11.44
C TYR A 139 -0.72 2.77 -12.25
N ALA A 140 0.58 3.03 -12.17
CA ALA A 140 1.24 4.07 -12.95
C ALA A 140 2.21 3.45 -13.94
N THR A 141 2.32 4.07 -15.10
CA THR A 141 3.41 3.83 -16.04
C THR A 141 4.10 5.16 -16.38
N MET A 142 5.35 5.07 -16.83
CA MET A 142 6.09 6.21 -17.36
C MET A 142 6.02 6.18 -18.87
N THR A 143 5.32 7.15 -19.46
CA THR A 143 5.23 7.35 -20.92
C THR A 143 5.84 8.72 -21.23
N ASP A 144 6.88 8.76 -22.07
CA ASP A 144 7.57 9.99 -22.47
C ASP A 144 8.06 10.86 -21.29
N GLY A 145 8.54 10.20 -20.23
CA GLY A 145 9.01 10.90 -19.02
C GLY A 145 7.89 11.50 -18.16
N ARG A 146 6.62 11.22 -18.48
CA ARG A 146 5.45 11.63 -17.71
C ARG A 146 4.77 10.43 -17.07
N ILE A 147 4.30 10.63 -15.84
CA ILE A 147 3.51 9.63 -15.12
C ILE A 147 2.12 9.59 -15.74
N THR A 148 1.72 8.42 -16.24
CA THR A 148 0.37 8.16 -16.71
C THR A 148 -0.28 7.18 -15.75
N TRP A 149 -1.41 7.59 -15.16
CA TRP A 149 -2.18 6.80 -14.22
C TRP A 149 -3.24 5.98 -14.96
N TYR A 150 -3.49 4.78 -14.46
CA TYR A 150 -4.52 3.88 -14.94
C TYR A 150 -5.37 3.43 -13.76
N VAL A 151 -6.69 3.41 -13.94
CA VAL A 151 -7.67 2.92 -12.96
C VAL A 151 -8.49 1.85 -13.65
N ARG A 152 -8.52 0.63 -13.11
CA ARG A 152 -9.22 -0.55 -13.67
C ARG A 152 -8.85 -0.80 -15.14
N GLY A 153 -7.58 -0.60 -15.48
CA GLY A 153 -7.04 -0.79 -16.84
C GLY A 153 -7.33 0.36 -17.82
N GLN A 154 -8.10 1.38 -17.42
CA GLN A 154 -8.36 2.55 -18.25
C GLN A 154 -7.42 3.69 -17.87
N ARG A 155 -6.89 4.38 -18.88
CA ARG A 155 -6.06 5.58 -18.68
C ARG A 155 -6.90 6.67 -18.01
N TRP A 156 -6.33 7.30 -16.98
CA TRP A 156 -6.94 8.43 -16.31
C TRP A 156 -6.57 9.74 -16.99
N ASP A 157 -7.52 10.35 -17.70
CA ASP A 157 -7.27 11.54 -18.52
C ASP A 157 -7.53 12.88 -17.81
N GLN A 158 -7.90 12.84 -16.52
CA GLN A 158 -8.21 14.05 -15.72
C GLN A 158 -7.24 14.23 -14.54
N PRO A 159 -5.97 14.66 -14.76
CA PRO A 159 -4.96 14.74 -13.71
C PRO A 159 -5.35 15.62 -12.51
N SER A 160 -6.13 16.68 -12.72
CA SER A 160 -6.59 17.58 -11.66
C SER A 160 -7.58 16.93 -10.70
N MET A 161 -8.27 15.88 -11.14
CA MET A 161 -9.23 15.13 -10.33
C MET A 161 -8.63 13.86 -9.72
N PHE A 162 -7.34 13.60 -9.94
CA PHE A 162 -6.65 12.45 -9.38
C PHE A 162 -5.86 12.85 -8.13
N VAL A 163 -6.05 12.11 -7.05
CA VAL A 163 -5.31 12.27 -5.80
C VAL A 163 -4.41 11.06 -5.61
N HIS A 164 -3.11 11.31 -5.46
CA HIS A 164 -2.16 10.32 -4.97
C HIS A 164 -1.52 10.82 -3.69
N ARG A 165 -1.54 9.98 -2.66
CA ARG A 165 -0.88 10.22 -1.37
C ARG A 165 -0.04 9.01 -1.01
N ARG A 166 1.27 9.24 -0.89
CA ARG A 166 2.26 8.23 -0.54
C ARG A 166 2.60 8.30 0.95
N VAL A 167 2.81 7.14 1.58
CA VAL A 167 3.43 7.03 2.91
C VAL A 167 4.87 6.56 2.76
N ASN A 168 5.74 6.97 3.69
CA ASN A 168 7.16 6.58 3.73
C ASN A 168 7.90 6.72 2.37
N PRO A 169 7.94 7.92 1.77
CA PRO A 169 8.54 8.11 0.45
C PRO A 169 10.05 7.84 0.46
N VAL A 170 10.51 7.13 -0.57
CA VAL A 170 11.93 6.87 -0.82
C VAL A 170 12.40 7.69 -2.02
N ALA A 171 13.58 8.31 -1.92
CA ALA A 171 14.14 9.10 -3.02
C ALA A 171 14.28 8.24 -4.29
N GLY A 172 13.86 8.79 -5.43
CA GLY A 172 13.89 8.09 -6.72
C GLY A 172 12.74 7.09 -6.95
N ARG A 173 11.87 6.84 -5.97
CA ARG A 173 10.66 6.02 -6.16
C ARG A 173 9.41 6.89 -6.33
N LEU A 174 8.60 6.56 -7.34
CA LEU A 174 7.31 7.21 -7.58
C LEU A 174 6.31 6.91 -6.46
N LEU A 175 6.21 5.63 -6.11
CA LEU A 175 5.29 5.13 -5.09
C LEU A 175 5.91 5.17 -3.69
N GLY A 176 5.05 5.29 -2.68
CA GLY A 176 5.40 5.09 -1.29
C GLY A 176 5.63 3.62 -0.95
N THR A 177 6.31 3.38 0.16
CA THR A 177 6.65 2.05 0.65
C THR A 177 5.81 1.71 1.87
N SER A 178 5.08 0.60 1.83
CA SER A 178 4.26 0.17 2.96
C SER A 178 5.13 -0.33 4.12
N VAL A 179 4.56 -0.41 5.32
CA VAL A 179 5.27 -1.01 6.47
C VAL A 179 5.51 -2.51 6.24
N ILE A 180 4.61 -3.16 5.51
CA ILE A 180 4.75 -4.57 5.12
C ILE A 180 5.92 -4.73 4.17
N GLU A 181 6.04 -3.90 3.12
CA GLU A 181 7.16 -3.93 2.18
C GLU A 181 8.49 -3.66 2.90
N ARG A 182 8.50 -2.68 3.82
CA ARG A 182 9.71 -2.35 4.60
C ARG A 182 10.18 -3.50 5.50
N HIS A 183 9.25 -4.26 6.07
CA HIS A 183 9.53 -5.36 6.99
C HIS A 183 9.28 -6.75 6.35
N ALA A 184 9.29 -6.84 5.02
CA ALA A 184 8.89 -8.03 4.27
C ALA A 184 9.67 -9.29 4.70
N MET A 185 10.98 -9.18 4.95
CA MET A 185 11.76 -10.32 5.43
C MET A 185 11.31 -10.82 6.81
N GLN A 186 11.00 -9.92 7.73
CA GLN A 186 10.55 -10.28 9.08
C GLN A 186 9.13 -10.85 9.05
N VAL A 187 8.25 -10.24 8.25
CA VAL A 187 6.89 -10.75 8.03
C VAL A 187 6.92 -12.13 7.40
N GLY A 188 7.73 -12.32 6.35
CA GLY A 188 7.93 -13.63 5.71
C GLY A 188 8.46 -14.68 6.68
N THR A 189 9.45 -14.32 7.52
CA THR A 189 9.94 -15.21 8.58
C THR A 189 8.83 -15.59 9.56
N SER A 190 7.99 -14.64 9.97
CA SER A 190 6.88 -14.89 10.90
C SER A 190 5.76 -15.76 10.31
N LEU A 191 5.60 -15.74 8.98
CA LEU A 191 4.61 -16.54 8.26
C LEU A 191 5.11 -17.96 7.97
N ALA A 192 6.43 -18.15 7.90
CA ALA A 192 7.05 -19.43 7.66
C ALA A 192 7.27 -20.26 8.94
N ALA A 193 7.26 -19.63 10.11
CA ALA A 193 7.41 -20.24 11.43
C ALA A 193 6.10 -20.86 11.94
#